data_AF-A0A1E5WA80-F1
#
_entry.id   AF-A0A1E5WA80-F1
#
_cell.length_a   1.000
_cell.length_b   1.000
_cell.length_c   1.000
_cell.angle_alpha   90.00
_cell.angle_beta   90.00
_cell.angle_gamma   90.00
#
_symmetry.space_group_name_H-M   'P 1'
#
loop_
_entity.id
_entity.type
_entity.pdbx_description
1 polymer ?
#
loop_
_entity_poly.entity_id
_entity_poly.type
_entity_poly.pdbx_seq_one_letter_code
_entity_poly.pdbx_strand_id
1 'polypeptide(L)'
;MGYTAFLVYSSFHHAWSPWELRYHAYFMEDLPAPMVIIADWIAALACLFAVKGLLQNSGPSKKWMWYSCYIGILVAIFWTYYIFRLPRIRWDVAWLPLGPLIAGALSLYVDHMLLESMKDISTLRSYMYNFKAL
;
A
#
# COMPACT_ATOMS: atom_id res chain seq x y z
N MET A 1 -9.25 -22.11 -1.49
CA MET A 1 -7.98 -22.53 -0.83
C MET A 1 -6.83 -22.74 -1.82
N GLY A 2 -7.06 -23.22 -3.05
CA GLY A 2 -5.98 -23.36 -4.05
C GLY A 2 -5.32 -22.04 -4.45
N TYR A 3 -6.10 -20.98 -4.67
CA TYR A 3 -5.59 -19.66 -5.04
C TYR A 3 -4.70 -19.03 -3.94
N THR A 4 -5.10 -19.13 -2.69
CA THR A 4 -4.31 -18.65 -1.55
C THR A 4 -3.02 -19.46 -1.37
N ALA A 5 -3.07 -20.77 -1.55
CA ALA A 5 -1.88 -21.63 -1.47
C ALA A 5 -0.91 -21.35 -2.63
N PHE A 6 -1.43 -21.14 -3.84
CA PHE A 6 -0.65 -20.76 -5.02
C PHE A 6 0.02 -19.39 -4.84
N LEU A 7 -0.70 -18.41 -4.30
CA LEU A 7 -0.12 -17.10 -3.98
C LEU A 7 0.98 -17.21 -2.93
N VAL A 8 0.75 -17.97 -1.85
CA VAL A 8 1.76 -18.19 -0.82
C VAL A 8 2.99 -18.88 -1.41
N TYR A 9 2.80 -19.94 -2.19
CA TYR A 9 3.89 -20.64 -2.87
C TYR A 9 4.65 -19.75 -3.85
N SER A 10 3.95 -18.95 -4.65
CA SER A 10 4.55 -17.97 -5.56
C SER A 10 5.34 -16.91 -4.82
N SER A 11 4.84 -16.38 -3.70
CA SER A 11 5.57 -15.43 -2.85
C SER A 11 6.82 -16.05 -2.23
N PHE A 12 6.74 -17.30 -1.74
CA PHE A 12 7.89 -18.02 -1.22
C PHE A 12 8.93 -18.30 -2.31
N HIS A 13 8.47 -18.66 -3.51
CA HIS A 13 9.35 -18.92 -4.63
C HIS A 13 10.03 -17.63 -5.12
N HIS A 14 9.30 -16.53 -5.23
CA HIS A 14 9.85 -15.20 -5.50
C HIS A 14 10.82 -14.73 -4.40
N ALA A 15 10.59 -15.12 -3.14
CA ALA A 15 11.51 -14.84 -2.05
C ALA A 15 12.81 -15.67 -2.13
N TRP A 16 12.80 -16.87 -2.71
CA TRP A 16 14.01 -17.69 -2.79
C TRP A 16 14.89 -17.34 -3.99
N SER A 17 14.30 -16.79 -5.05
CA SER A 17 15.01 -16.37 -6.27
C SER A 17 14.62 -14.95 -6.72
N PRO A 18 14.92 -13.91 -5.91
CA PRO A 18 14.52 -12.52 -6.21
C PRO A 18 15.12 -11.98 -7.52
N TRP A 19 16.20 -12.59 -8.00
CA TRP A 19 16.93 -12.20 -9.20
C TRP A 19 16.29 -12.67 -10.52
N GLU A 20 15.30 -13.56 -10.46
CA GLU A 20 14.52 -14.00 -11.63
C GLU A 20 13.62 -12.87 -12.16
N LEU A 21 13.26 -11.89 -11.32
CA LEU A 21 12.53 -10.69 -11.77
C LEU A 21 13.48 -9.67 -12.39
N ARG A 22 13.22 -9.32 -13.67
CA ARG A 22 14.00 -8.36 -14.47
C ARG A 22 14.29 -7.04 -13.74
N TYR A 23 13.40 -6.58 -12.85
CA TYR A 23 13.54 -5.31 -12.14
C TYR A 23 14.47 -5.37 -10.92
N HIS A 24 14.62 -6.55 -10.30
CA HIS A 24 15.41 -6.74 -9.09
C HIS A 24 16.82 -7.27 -9.40
N ALA A 25 17.01 -7.93 -10.53
CA ALA A 25 18.33 -8.35 -11.05
C ALA A 25 19.36 -7.22 -11.13
N TYR A 26 18.92 -5.96 -11.27
CA TYR A 26 19.81 -4.79 -11.34
C TYR A 26 20.45 -4.42 -10.00
N PHE A 27 19.90 -4.87 -8.88
CA PHE A 27 20.43 -4.59 -7.56
C PHE A 27 21.37 -5.70 -7.05
N MET A 28 21.69 -6.70 -7.88
CA MET A 28 22.41 -7.90 -7.47
C MET A 28 23.83 -7.65 -6.99
N GLU A 29 24.47 -6.58 -7.48
CA GLU A 29 25.82 -6.20 -7.06
C GLU A 29 25.85 -5.35 -5.78
N ASP A 30 24.79 -4.57 -5.52
CA ASP A 30 24.75 -3.56 -4.45
C ASP A 30 23.89 -3.94 -3.22
N LEU A 31 22.92 -4.86 -3.38
CA LEU A 31 22.02 -5.29 -2.30
C LEU A 31 22.04 -6.81 -2.12
N PRO A 32 22.13 -7.31 -0.88
CA PRO A 32 21.94 -8.72 -0.61
C PRO A 32 20.46 -9.10 -0.80
N ALA A 33 20.21 -10.25 -1.45
CA ALA A 33 18.90 -10.85 -1.68
C ALA A 33 17.90 -10.75 -0.49
N PRO A 34 18.26 -11.08 0.77
CA PRO A 34 17.34 -10.97 1.92
C PRO A 34 16.77 -9.58 2.13
N MET A 35 17.53 -8.53 1.83
CA MET A 35 17.12 -7.14 2.08
C MET A 35 16.02 -6.70 1.11
N VAL A 36 16.09 -7.15 -0.14
CA VAL A 36 15.06 -6.92 -1.17
C VAL A 36 13.75 -7.64 -0.80
N ILE A 37 13.85 -8.87 -0.33
CA ILE A 37 12.70 -9.68 0.09
C ILE A 37 12.00 -9.04 1.29
N ILE A 38 12.76 -8.58 2.29
CA ILE A 38 12.21 -7.89 3.46
C ILE A 38 11.48 -6.61 3.04
N ALA A 39 12.04 -5.84 2.11
CA ALA A 39 11.41 -4.62 1.61
C ALA A 39 10.07 -4.90 0.91
N ASP A 40 10.00 -5.96 0.09
CA ASP A 40 8.78 -6.37 -0.60
C ASP A 40 7.71 -6.90 0.37
N TRP A 41 8.13 -7.64 1.41
CA TRP A 41 7.25 -8.07 2.50
C TRP A 41 6.66 -6.88 3.28
N ILE A 42 7.46 -5.86 3.57
CA ILE A 42 7.00 -4.65 4.26
C ILE A 42 6.01 -3.87 3.37
N ALA A 43 6.26 -3.79 2.06
CA ALA A 43 5.31 -3.18 1.12
C ALA A 43 3.97 -3.93 1.08
N ALA A 44 4.00 -5.27 1.02
CA ALA A 44 2.80 -6.10 1.06
C ALA A 44 2.02 -5.92 2.38
N LEU A 45 2.72 -5.86 3.51
CA LEU A 45 2.11 -5.57 4.81
C LEU A 45 1.49 -4.18 4.87
N ALA A 46 2.14 -3.15 4.30
CA ALA A 46 1.58 -1.81 4.22
C ALA A 46 0.27 -1.79 3.42
N CYS A 47 0.21 -2.48 2.28
CA CYS A 47 -1.00 -2.63 1.49
C CYS A 47 -2.11 -3.38 2.25
N LEU A 48 -1.77 -4.45 2.97
CA LEU A 48 -2.74 -5.17 3.79
C LEU A 48 -3.30 -4.32 4.94
N PHE A 49 -2.46 -3.49 5.56
CA PHE A 49 -2.91 -2.55 6.58
C PHE A 49 -3.77 -1.42 6.01
N ALA A 50 -3.47 -0.93 4.80
CA ALA A 50 -4.32 0.04 4.11
C ALA A 50 -5.71 -0.54 3.81
N VAL A 51 -5.77 -1.78 3.29
CA VAL A 51 -7.05 -2.47 3.01
C VAL A 51 -7.82 -2.78 4.30
N LYS A 52 -7.15 -3.29 5.35
CA LYS A 52 -7.80 -3.51 6.66
C LYS A 52 -8.31 -2.21 7.27
N GLY A 53 -7.53 -1.13 7.14
CA GLY A 53 -7.89 0.20 7.61
C GLY A 53 -9.15 0.73 6.91
N LEU A 54 -9.23 0.55 5.59
CA LEU A 54 -10.41 0.93 4.82
C LEU A 54 -11.64 0.07 5.16
N LEU A 55 -11.47 -1.22 5.42
CA LEU A 55 -12.58 -2.13 5.70
C LEU A 55 -13.22 -1.90 7.08
N GLN A 56 -12.44 -1.43 8.05
CA GLN A 56 -12.92 -1.17 9.40
C GLN A 56 -13.24 0.33 9.56
N ASN A 57 -14.51 0.72 9.51
CA ASN A 57 -14.93 2.13 9.70
C ASN A 57 -14.99 2.54 11.19
N SER A 58 -14.11 2.02 12.05
CA SER A 58 -14.13 2.30 13.49
C SER A 58 -13.02 3.28 13.88
N GLY A 59 -13.25 4.11 14.91
CA GLY A 59 -12.27 5.11 15.41
C GLY A 59 -10.81 4.64 15.55
N PRO A 60 -10.50 3.40 15.99
CA PRO A 60 -9.12 2.89 15.99
C PRO A 60 -8.55 2.58 14.60
N SER A 61 -9.39 2.30 13.60
CA SER A 61 -8.98 1.98 12.23
C SER A 61 -8.31 3.14 11.49
N LYS A 62 -8.73 4.37 11.79
CA LYS A 62 -8.09 5.57 11.25
C LYS A 62 -6.59 5.59 11.56
N LYS A 63 -6.17 5.10 12.75
CA LYS A 63 -4.75 4.99 13.10
C LYS A 63 -4.00 3.97 12.23
N TRP A 64 -4.64 2.86 11.85
CA TRP A 64 -4.04 1.84 10.98
C TRP A 64 -3.81 2.34 9.56
N MET A 65 -4.70 3.22 9.04
CA MET A 65 -4.47 3.91 7.76
C MET A 65 -3.30 4.90 7.82
N TRP A 66 -3.14 5.63 8.93
CA TRP A 66 -1.97 6.49 9.11
C TRP A 66 -0.68 5.65 9.20
N TYR A 67 -0.70 4.54 9.93
CA TYR A 67 0.45 3.63 10.01
C TYR A 67 0.81 3.01 8.65
N SER A 68 -0.17 2.60 7.83
CA SER A 68 0.12 2.10 6.48
C SER A 68 0.75 3.18 5.58
N CYS A 69 0.29 4.43 5.71
CA CYS A 69 0.87 5.56 5.00
C CYS A 69 2.32 5.84 5.44
N TYR A 70 2.61 5.85 6.75
CA TYR A 70 3.97 6.02 7.26
C TYR A 70 4.91 4.89 6.81
N ILE A 71 4.46 3.63 6.87
CA ILE A 71 5.25 2.48 6.40
C ILE A 71 5.49 2.59 4.89
N GLY A 72 4.47 2.99 4.11
CA GLY A 72 4.62 3.23 2.67
C GLY A 72 5.64 4.32 2.34
N ILE A 73 5.67 5.42 3.11
CA ILE A 73 6.67 6.49 2.97
C ILE A 73 8.09 5.98 3.29
N LEU A 74 8.27 5.21 4.36
CA LEU A 74 9.58 4.64 4.72
C LEU A 74 10.10 3.70 3.63
N VAL A 75 9.24 2.85 3.06
CA VAL A 75 9.59 1.97 1.94
C VAL A 75 9.94 2.78 0.70
N ALA A 76 9.22 3.85 0.41
CA ALA A 76 9.52 4.72 -0.73
C ALA A 76 10.86 5.47 -0.56
N ILE A 77 11.16 5.96 0.64
CA ILE A 77 12.46 6.60 0.95
C ILE A 77 13.59 5.58 0.79
N PHE A 78 13.39 4.36 1.27
CA PHE A 78 14.36 3.28 1.12
C PHE A 78 14.67 3.01 -0.36
N TRP A 79 13.67 2.79 -1.20
CA TRP A 79 13.87 2.50 -2.61
C TRP A 79 14.42 3.69 -3.40
N THR A 80 13.96 4.92 -3.11
CA THR A 80 14.51 6.12 -3.76
C THR A 80 15.99 6.32 -3.42
N TYR A 81 16.40 6.10 -2.17
CA TYR A 81 17.81 6.16 -1.77
C TYR A 81 18.68 5.19 -2.58
N TYR A 82 18.24 3.93 -2.74
CA TYR A 82 18.99 2.95 -3.54
C TYR A 82 18.95 3.24 -5.04
N ILE A 83 17.86 3.79 -5.58
CA ILE A 83 17.78 4.24 -6.98
C ILE A 83 18.79 5.37 -7.26
N PHE A 84 18.95 6.33 -6.33
CA PHE A 84 19.94 7.40 -6.48
C PHE A 84 21.38 6.91 -6.37
N ARG A 85 21.61 5.78 -5.69
CA ARG A 85 22.94 5.16 -5.58
C ARG A 85 23.34 4.40 -6.84
N LEU A 86 22.40 4.03 -7.71
CA LEU A 86 22.70 3.35 -8.96
C LEU A 86 23.33 4.31 -9.99
N PRO A 87 24.41 3.90 -10.68
CA PRO A 87 25.14 4.75 -11.64
C PRO A 87 24.36 5.05 -12.94
N ARG A 88 23.23 4.36 -13.18
CA ARG A 88 22.30 4.66 -14.29
C ARG A 88 20.87 4.76 -13.77
N ILE A 89 20.31 5.97 -13.88
CA ILE A 89 18.89 6.23 -13.61
C ILE A 89 18.08 5.58 -14.73
N ARG A 90 17.36 4.50 -14.40
CA ARG A 90 16.44 3.81 -15.31
C ARG A 90 15.01 3.99 -14.82
N TRP A 91 14.19 4.61 -15.65
CA TRP A 91 12.78 4.91 -15.35
C TRP A 91 11.92 3.67 -15.07
N ASP A 92 12.33 2.49 -15.54
CA ASP A 92 11.65 1.21 -15.26
C ASP A 92 11.62 0.86 -13.77
N VAL A 93 12.64 1.29 -13.01
CA VAL A 93 12.80 0.98 -11.57
C VAL A 93 12.17 2.06 -10.70
N ALA A 94 11.89 3.24 -11.26
CA ALA A 94 11.22 4.34 -10.55
C ALA A 94 9.78 3.99 -10.13
N TRP A 95 9.20 2.93 -10.69
CA TRP A 95 7.88 2.44 -10.30
C TRP A 95 7.85 1.73 -8.93
N LEU A 96 8.96 1.16 -8.46
CA LEU A 96 9.02 0.48 -7.16
C LEU A 96 8.60 1.37 -5.97
N PRO A 97 9.16 2.58 -5.79
CA PRO A 97 8.76 3.47 -4.68
C PRO A 97 7.38 4.10 -4.87
N LEU A 98 6.91 4.22 -6.12
CA LEU A 98 5.62 4.85 -6.42
C LEU A 98 4.43 3.96 -6.05
N GLY A 99 4.57 2.63 -6.14
CA GLY A 99 3.48 1.68 -5.82
C GLY A 99 2.90 1.86 -4.41
N PRO A 100 3.71 1.74 -3.33
CA PRO A 100 3.23 1.89 -1.95
C PRO A 100 2.69 3.30 -1.66
N LEU A 101 3.29 4.34 -2.25
CA LEU A 101 2.83 5.72 -2.10
C LEU A 101 1.45 5.94 -2.73
N ILE A 102 1.24 5.46 -3.96
CA ILE A 102 -0.03 5.58 -4.65
C ILE A 102 -1.12 4.79 -3.93
N ALA A 103 -0.81 3.58 -3.45
CA ALA A 103 -1.75 2.78 -2.67
C ALA A 103 -2.16 3.48 -1.37
N GLY A 104 -1.21 4.05 -0.63
CA GLY A 104 -1.48 4.84 0.58
C GLY A 104 -2.33 6.08 0.29
N ALA A 105 -1.96 6.87 -0.73
CA ALA A 105 -2.69 8.07 -1.12
C ALA A 105 -4.14 7.77 -1.57
N LEU A 106 -4.32 6.73 -2.39
CA LEU A 106 -5.63 6.29 -2.87
C LEU A 106 -6.51 5.85 -1.70
N SER A 107 -5.94 5.12 -0.72
CA SER A 107 -6.70 4.67 0.45
C SER A 107 -7.23 5.83 1.29
N LEU A 108 -6.41 6.87 1.53
CA LEU A 108 -6.83 8.08 2.24
C LEU A 108 -7.88 8.88 1.46
N TYR A 109 -7.73 8.95 0.13
CA TYR A 109 -8.69 9.62 -0.74
C TYR A 109 -10.07 8.97 -0.70
N VAL A 110 -10.12 7.63 -0.81
CA VAL A 110 -11.38 6.88 -0.76
C VAL A 110 -12.05 7.03 0.61
N ASP A 111 -11.29 6.97 1.72
CA ASP A 111 -11.83 7.19 3.07
C ASP A 111 -12.45 8.58 3.22
N HIS A 112 -11.78 9.61 2.71
CA HIS A 112 -12.31 10.97 2.73
C HIS A 112 -13.63 11.11 1.96
N MET A 113 -13.68 10.55 0.74
CA MET A 113 -14.89 10.56 -0.10
C MET A 113 -16.04 9.78 0.54
N LEU A 114 -15.77 8.67 1.20
CA LEU A 114 -16.78 7.90 1.93
C LEU A 114 -17.34 8.67 3.13
N LEU A 115 -16.48 9.35 3.89
CA LEU A 115 -16.88 10.17 5.03
C LEU A 115 -17.77 11.34 4.62
N GLU A 116 -17.41 12.04 3.54
CA GLU A 116 -18.21 13.15 3.01
C GLU A 116 -19.58 12.67 2.54
N SER A 117 -19.61 11.58 1.77
CA SER A 117 -20.85 10.96 1.28
C SER A 117 -21.78 10.52 2.42
N MET A 118 -21.23 9.92 3.47
CA MET A 118 -22.02 9.52 4.65
C MET A 118 -22.64 10.72 5.36
N LYS A 119 -21.89 11.83 5.46
CA LYS A 119 -22.37 13.05 6.10
C LYS A 119 -23.54 13.64 5.31
N ASP A 120 -23.41 13.76 4.00
CA ASP A 120 -24.48 14.26 3.15
C ASP A 120 -25.74 13.40 3.24
N ILE A 121 -25.62 12.07 3.20
CA ILE A 121 -26.74 11.15 3.37
C ILE A 121 -27.40 11.34 4.74
N SER A 122 -26.62 11.52 5.79
CA SER A 122 -27.15 11.74 7.15
C SER A 122 -27.93 13.07 7.26
N THR A 123 -27.44 14.11 6.60
CA THR A 123 -28.07 15.43 6.55
C THR A 123 -29.37 15.39 5.74
N LEU A 124 -29.36 14.77 4.55
CA LEU A 124 -30.56 14.53 3.75
C LEU A 124 -31.63 13.74 4.52
N ARG A 125 -31.21 12.68 5.22
CA ARG A 125 -32.09 11.87 6.06
C ARG A 125 -32.69 12.70 7.21
N SER A 126 -31.91 13.57 7.83
CA SER A 126 -32.40 14.49 8.88
C SER A 126 -33.45 15.48 8.33
N TYR A 127 -33.22 16.08 7.16
CA TYR A 127 -34.20 16.97 6.53
C TYR A 127 -35.51 16.25 6.18
N MET A 128 -35.44 15.04 5.63
CA MET A 128 -36.62 14.25 5.32
C MET A 128 -37.43 13.91 6.58
N TYR A 129 -36.78 13.55 7.69
CA TYR A 129 -37.47 13.27 8.95
C TYR A 129 -38.11 14.53 9.55
N ASN A 130 -37.42 15.68 9.50
CA ASN A 130 -37.99 16.95 9.96
C ASN A 130 -39.21 17.37 9.11
N PHE A 131 -39.15 17.16 7.79
CA PHE A 131 -40.28 17.46 6.91
C PHE A 131 -41.48 16.55 7.16
N LYS A 132 -41.25 15.26 7.45
CA LYS A 132 -42.33 14.30 7.75
C LYS A 132 -42.98 14.51 9.12
N ALA A 133 -42.31 15.22 10.03
CA ALA A 133 -42.82 15.55 11.36
C ALA A 133 -43.71 16.82 11.39
N LEU A 134 -43.68 17.60 10.31
CA LEU A 134 -44.56 18.75 10.02
C LEU A 134 -45.84 18.28 9.30
#